data_AF-A0A7S2DCW2-F1
#
_entry.id   AF-A0A7S2DCW2-F1
#
_cell.length_a   1.000
_cell.length_b   1.000
_cell.length_c   1.000
_cell.angle_alpha   90.00
_cell.angle_beta   90.00
_cell.angle_gamma   90.00
#
_symmetry.space_group_name_H-M   'P 1'
#
loop_
_entity.id
_entity.type
_entity.pdbx_description
1 polymer ?
#
loop_
_entity_poly.entity_id
_entity_poly.type
_entity_poly.pdbx_seq_one_letter_code
_entity_poly.pdbx_strand_id
1 'polypeptide(L)'
;RCDQRWPPRAPVMAIPGDRRFNGTWYDVEQTMVIIMENYMSGNEGSFIDLNSEGTACSFKSGDEVYKGRLQDDDHILWDDGEIWTRKGTPGAPSPLEEASMEKELMERMEQAVRQKRIENAQYVMQQQQQPKSRH
;
A
#
# COMPACT_ATOMS: atom_id res chain seq x y z
N ARG A 1 42.46 -3.81 -31.57
CA ARG A 1 41.47 -4.59 -30.80
C ARG A 1 41.00 -3.70 -29.67
N CYS A 2 39.69 -3.52 -29.57
CA CYS A 2 39.04 -2.55 -28.69
C CYS A 2 39.00 -3.09 -27.26
N ASP A 3 39.52 -2.34 -26.29
CA ASP A 3 39.19 -2.51 -24.88
C ASP A 3 39.04 -1.10 -24.28
N GLN A 4 37.84 -0.54 -24.48
CA GLN A 4 37.45 0.73 -23.87
C GLN A 4 37.20 0.51 -22.37
N ARG A 5 38.03 1.21 -21.59
CA ARG A 5 37.90 1.60 -20.18
C ARG A 5 36.47 1.60 -19.65
N TRP A 6 36.29 0.87 -18.55
CA TRP A 6 35.22 1.08 -17.58
C TRP A 6 35.87 1.31 -16.20
N PRO A 7 35.59 2.40 -15.46
CA PRO A 7 36.14 2.55 -14.11
C PRO A 7 35.43 1.61 -13.13
N PRO A 8 36.09 1.21 -12.02
CA PRO A 8 35.45 0.38 -11.01
C PRO A 8 34.25 1.14 -10.43
N ARG A 9 33.09 0.46 -10.38
CA ARG A 9 31.83 0.99 -9.84
C ARG A 9 32.11 1.56 -8.45
N ALA A 10 32.04 2.88 -8.30
CA ALA A 10 31.97 3.50 -6.99
C ALA A 10 30.78 2.89 -6.24
N PRO A 11 30.85 2.71 -4.90
CA PRO A 11 29.65 2.43 -4.13
C PRO A 11 28.66 3.55 -4.43
N VAL A 12 27.45 3.20 -4.85
CA VAL A 12 26.34 4.12 -5.07
C VAL A 12 26.09 4.78 -3.73
N MET A 13 26.72 5.93 -3.50
CA MET A 13 26.45 6.76 -2.35
C MET A 13 25.02 7.24 -2.54
N ALA A 14 24.14 6.74 -1.68
CA ALA A 14 22.76 7.19 -1.56
C ALA A 14 22.74 8.72 -1.63
N ILE A 15 22.25 9.24 -2.75
CA ILE A 15 21.98 10.67 -2.91
C ILE A 15 20.94 11.00 -1.82
N PRO A 16 21.07 12.14 -1.10
CA PRO A 16 20.07 12.52 -0.10
C PRO A 16 18.69 12.47 -0.76
N GLY A 17 17.79 11.65 -0.21
CA GLY A 17 16.59 11.17 -0.89
C GLY A 17 15.87 12.29 -1.63
N ASP A 18 15.56 12.04 -2.90
CA ASP A 18 14.92 13.05 -3.72
C ASP A 18 13.51 13.30 -3.17
N ARG A 19 13.36 14.41 -2.46
CA ARG A 19 12.13 14.76 -1.72
C ARG A 19 10.92 14.93 -2.61
N ARG A 20 11.09 14.86 -3.93
CA ARG A 20 10.01 14.81 -4.92
C ARG A 20 9.04 13.67 -4.64
N PHE A 21 9.50 12.52 -4.15
CA PHE A 21 8.60 11.41 -3.84
C PHE A 21 7.92 11.55 -2.48
N ASN A 22 8.31 12.51 -1.63
CA ASN A 22 7.77 12.60 -0.28
C ASN A 22 6.28 12.96 -0.28
N GLY A 23 5.50 12.20 0.48
CA GLY A 23 4.07 12.47 0.65
C GLY A 23 3.25 11.20 0.82
N THR A 24 1.95 11.39 0.83
CA THR A 24 0.97 10.31 0.80
C THR A 24 0.60 10.02 -0.65
N TRP A 25 0.63 8.76 -1.02
CA TRP A 25 0.32 8.23 -2.34
C TRP A 25 -0.80 7.18 -2.22
N TYR A 26 -1.58 7.04 -3.27
CA TYR A 26 -2.63 6.04 -3.38
C TYR A 26 -2.40 5.22 -4.63
N ASP A 27 -2.43 3.90 -4.51
CA ASP A 27 -2.45 3.02 -5.68
C ASP A 27 -3.85 3.01 -6.34
N VAL A 28 -4.00 2.17 -7.38
CA VAL A 28 -5.29 1.99 -8.09
C VAL A 28 -6.37 1.34 -7.21
N GLU A 29 -5.96 0.58 -6.19
CA GLU A 29 -6.85 -0.04 -5.19
C GLU A 29 -7.20 0.93 -4.04
N GLN A 30 -6.67 2.16 -4.10
CA GLN A 30 -6.78 3.20 -3.07
C GLN A 30 -6.11 2.84 -1.74
N THR A 31 -5.11 1.94 -1.78
CA THR A 31 -4.23 1.68 -0.65
C THR A 31 -3.34 2.89 -0.42
N MET A 32 -3.35 3.39 0.82
CA MET A 32 -2.50 4.50 1.21
C MET A 32 -1.06 4.04 1.45
N VAL A 33 -0.11 4.70 0.78
CA VAL A 33 1.34 4.52 0.94
C VAL A 33 1.96 5.86 1.33
N ILE A 34 2.81 5.87 2.34
CA ILE A 34 3.53 7.07 2.78
C ILE A 34 4.99 6.93 2.36
N ILE A 35 5.47 7.83 1.50
CA ILE A 35 6.87 7.89 1.10
C ILE A 35 7.55 9.02 1.86
N MET A 36 8.65 8.71 2.55
CA MET A 36 9.49 9.64 3.30
C MET A 36 10.96 9.38 2.98
N GLU A 37 11.57 10.29 2.24
CA GLU A 37 12.97 10.24 1.82
C GLU A 37 13.26 8.99 0.98
N ASN A 38 13.93 8.01 1.56
CA ASN A 38 14.31 6.75 0.91
C ASN A 38 13.52 5.56 1.47
N TYR A 39 12.39 5.81 2.11
CA TYR A 39 11.55 4.77 2.71
C TYR A 39 10.10 4.96 2.27
N MET A 40 9.42 3.84 2.06
CA MET A 40 7.98 3.80 1.88
C MET A 40 7.34 2.93 2.96
N SER A 41 6.20 3.35 3.48
CA SER A 41 5.39 2.60 4.45
C SER A 41 4.02 2.32 3.85
N GLY A 42 3.66 1.05 3.78
CA GLY A 42 2.30 0.63 3.45
C GLY A 42 1.37 0.63 4.66
N ASN A 43 0.11 0.24 4.45
CA ASN A 43 -0.93 0.10 5.49
C ASN A 43 -0.56 -0.91 6.59
N GLU A 44 0.26 -1.91 6.27
CA GLU A 44 0.68 -2.96 7.22
C GLU A 44 1.77 -2.50 8.21
N GLY A 45 2.26 -1.25 8.10
CA GLY A 45 3.28 -0.70 8.99
C GLY A 45 4.71 -1.20 8.73
N SER A 46 4.91 -1.93 7.64
CA SER A 46 6.24 -2.32 7.15
C SER A 46 6.89 -1.17 6.38
N PHE A 47 8.17 -0.90 6.67
CA PHE A 47 9.00 0.04 5.91
C PHE A 47 9.79 -0.71 4.85
N ILE A 48 9.77 -0.20 3.62
CA ILE A 48 10.51 -0.74 2.48
C ILE A 48 11.47 0.34 1.99
N ASP A 49 12.72 -0.04 1.73
CA ASP A 49 13.71 0.85 1.15
C ASP A 49 13.31 1.25 -0.28
N LEU A 50 13.20 2.55 -0.51
CA LEU A 50 12.93 3.16 -1.80
C LEU A 50 14.19 3.87 -2.29
N ASN A 51 14.75 3.38 -3.39
CA ASN A 51 15.87 4.03 -4.06
C ASN A 51 15.32 5.02 -5.09
N SER A 52 15.55 6.32 -4.89
CA SER A 52 15.12 7.39 -5.79
C SER A 52 16.32 8.04 -6.48
N GLU A 53 16.20 8.23 -7.80
CA GLU A 53 17.18 8.94 -8.63
C GLU A 53 16.44 9.86 -9.62
N GLY A 54 16.37 11.15 -9.30
CA GLY A 54 15.69 12.15 -10.12
C GLY A 54 14.19 11.89 -10.21
N THR A 55 13.71 11.49 -11.39
CA THR A 55 12.30 11.11 -11.60
C THR A 55 12.08 9.60 -11.58
N ALA A 56 13.12 8.79 -11.41
CA ALA A 56 12.99 7.35 -11.27
C ALA A 56 13.01 6.96 -9.78
N CYS A 57 12.22 5.94 -9.43
CA CYS A 57 12.30 5.29 -8.13
C CYS A 57 12.24 3.77 -8.30
N SER A 58 12.74 3.03 -7.33
CA SER A 58 12.61 1.58 -7.31
C SER A 58 12.63 1.06 -5.89
N PHE A 59 11.87 0.00 -5.63
CA PHE A 59 11.93 -0.72 -4.37
C PHE A 59 12.00 -2.22 -4.64
N LYS A 60 12.45 -2.97 -3.64
CA LYS A 60 12.51 -4.43 -3.70
C LYS A 60 11.44 -5.01 -2.79
N SER A 61 10.61 -5.89 -3.33
CA SER A 61 9.65 -6.69 -2.55
C SER A 61 9.89 -8.17 -2.86
N GLY A 62 10.23 -8.95 -1.83
CA GLY A 62 10.69 -10.32 -2.01
C GLY A 62 11.94 -10.39 -2.89
N ASP A 63 11.84 -11.11 -4.01
CA ASP A 63 12.92 -11.23 -5.01
C ASP A 63 12.72 -10.32 -6.25
N GLU A 64 11.63 -9.55 -6.27
CA GLU A 64 11.25 -8.71 -7.38
C GLU A 64 11.63 -7.24 -7.12
N VAL A 65 12.04 -6.54 -8.17
CA VAL A 65 12.41 -5.11 -8.11
C VAL A 65 11.43 -4.34 -8.99
N TYR A 66 10.59 -3.55 -8.35
CA TYR A 66 9.62 -2.68 -9.00
C TYR A 66 10.27 -1.34 -9.30
N LYS A 67 10.02 -0.81 -10.50
CA LYS A 67 10.61 0.45 -10.97
C LYS A 67 9.50 1.44 -11.31
N GLY A 68 9.46 2.52 -10.56
CA GLY A 68 8.55 3.63 -10.76
C GLY A 68 9.20 4.79 -11.49
N ARG A 69 8.39 5.58 -12.18
CA ARG A 69 8.78 6.87 -12.72
C ARG A 69 7.74 7.93 -12.35
N LEU A 70 8.20 8.97 -11.65
CA LEU A 70 7.44 10.18 -11.38
C LEU A 70 7.20 10.95 -12.68
N GLN A 71 5.94 11.22 -12.94
CA GLN A 71 5.44 12.02 -14.05
C GLN A 71 5.23 13.48 -13.59
N ASP A 72 5.09 14.40 -14.54
CA ASP A 72 4.93 15.83 -14.28
C ASP A 72 3.57 16.20 -13.64
N ASP A 73 2.62 15.27 -13.64
CA ASP A 73 1.27 15.41 -13.09
C ASP A 73 1.13 14.82 -11.67
N ASP A 74 2.25 14.58 -10.98
CA ASP A 74 2.31 13.97 -9.64
C ASP A 74 1.72 12.55 -9.57
N HIS A 75 1.92 11.77 -10.64
CA HIS A 75 1.70 10.33 -10.66
C HIS A 75 3.03 9.58 -10.74
N ILE A 76 3.10 8.38 -10.13
CA ILE A 76 4.20 7.44 -10.34
C ILE A 76 3.66 6.31 -11.20
N LEU A 77 4.25 6.11 -12.37
CA LEU A 77 3.99 4.95 -13.22
C LEU A 77 5.00 3.85 -12.89
N TRP A 78 4.52 2.73 -12.38
CA TRP A 78 5.30 1.53 -12.11
C TRP A 78 5.41 0.63 -13.35
N ASP A 79 6.42 -0.23 -13.36
CA ASP A 79 6.75 -1.09 -14.51
C ASP A 79 5.81 -2.28 -14.69
N ASP A 80 5.03 -2.61 -13.67
CA ASP A 80 3.88 -3.51 -13.73
C ASP A 80 2.62 -2.87 -14.36
N GLY A 81 2.67 -1.56 -14.61
CA GLY A 81 1.56 -0.77 -15.15
C GLY A 81 0.67 -0.13 -14.10
N GLU A 82 0.99 -0.26 -12.81
CA GLU A 82 0.29 0.46 -11.75
C GLU A 82 0.62 1.95 -11.78
N ILE A 83 -0.39 2.76 -11.45
CA ILE A 83 -0.23 4.21 -11.33
C ILE A 83 -0.55 4.57 -9.89
N TRP A 84 0.42 5.18 -9.22
CA TRP A 84 0.21 5.75 -7.89
C TRP A 84 0.00 7.25 -8.00
N THR A 85 -1.02 7.75 -7.33
CA THR A 85 -1.43 9.15 -7.38
C THR A 85 -1.16 9.84 -6.05
N ARG A 86 -0.51 11.01 -6.06
CA ARG A 86 -0.23 11.74 -4.82
C ARG A 86 -1.50 12.32 -4.20
N LYS A 87 -1.61 12.31 -2.88
CA LYS A 87 -2.67 13.01 -2.15
C LYS A 87 -2.74 14.48 -2.56
N GLY A 88 -3.94 14.92 -2.93
CA GLY A 88 -4.23 16.31 -3.30
C GLY A 88 -4.09 16.62 -4.79
N THR A 89 -3.80 15.63 -5.64
CA THR A 89 -3.74 15.79 -7.10
C THR A 89 -5.02 15.27 -7.76
N PRO A 90 -5.32 15.71 -9.00
CA PRO A 90 -6.46 15.20 -9.76
C PRO A 90 -6.28 13.70 -10.01
N GLY A 91 -7.13 12.86 -9.40
CA GLY A 91 -7.03 11.39 -9.46
C GLY A 91 -6.81 10.73 -8.10
N ALA A 92 -6.40 11.48 -7.08
CA ALA A 92 -6.48 11.03 -5.69
C ALA A 92 -7.93 11.09 -5.20
N PRO A 93 -8.35 10.20 -4.28
CA PRO A 93 -9.67 10.29 -3.67
C PRO A 93 -9.85 11.66 -3.04
N SER A 94 -10.95 12.33 -3.39
CA SER A 94 -11.33 13.60 -2.78
C SER A 94 -11.63 13.40 -1.28
N PRO A 95 -11.57 14.44 -0.45
CA PRO A 95 -11.93 14.33 0.97
C PRO A 95 -13.34 13.78 1.22
N LEU A 96 -14.25 13.98 0.26
CA LEU A 96 -15.61 13.42 0.30
C LEU A 96 -15.63 11.92 -0.03
N GLU A 97 -14.79 11.49 -0.96
CA GLU A 97 -14.61 10.06 -1.29
C GLU A 97 -13.89 9.32 -0.17
N GLU A 98 -12.85 9.92 0.43
CA GLU A 98 -12.16 9.39 1.63
C GLU A 98 -13.18 9.14 2.76
N ALA A 99 -14.02 10.12 3.08
CA ALA A 99 -15.05 9.98 4.11
C ALA A 99 -16.16 8.97 3.73
N SER A 100 -16.49 8.86 2.45
CA SER A 100 -17.47 7.88 1.97
C SER A 100 -16.95 6.44 2.10
N MET A 101 -15.69 6.21 1.76
CA MET A 101 -15.06 4.90 1.93
C MET A 101 -14.91 4.51 3.40
N GLU A 102 -14.52 5.45 4.26
CA GLU A 102 -14.45 5.20 5.71
C GLU A 102 -15.82 4.80 6.27
N LYS A 103 -16.89 5.45 5.81
CA LYS A 103 -18.27 5.09 6.17
C LYS A 103 -18.66 3.71 5.68
N GLU A 104 -18.31 3.34 4.44
CA GLU A 104 -18.58 2.00 3.90
C GLU A 104 -17.84 0.91 4.68
N LEU A 105 -16.56 1.16 5.02
CA LEU A 105 -15.78 0.24 5.85
C LEU A 105 -16.41 0.05 7.24
N MET A 106 -16.87 1.14 7.85
CA MET A 106 -17.55 1.09 9.15
C MET A 106 -18.86 0.30 9.06
N GLU A 107 -19.66 0.51 8.02
CA GLU A 107 -20.91 -0.24 7.80
C GLU A 107 -20.63 -1.75 7.62
N ARG A 108 -19.60 -2.12 6.85
CA ARG A 108 -19.20 -3.53 6.69
C ARG A 108 -18.76 -4.14 8.03
N MET A 109 -18.05 -3.38 8.87
CA MET A 109 -17.64 -3.84 10.20
C MET A 109 -18.84 -4.05 11.13
N GLU A 110 -19.81 -3.13 11.12
CA GLU A 110 -21.06 -3.26 11.89
C GLU A 110 -21.87 -4.49 11.48
N GLN A 111 -21.99 -4.73 10.16
CA GLN A 111 -22.64 -5.92 9.62
C GLN A 111 -21.95 -7.20 10.09
N ALA A 112 -20.62 -7.25 10.07
CA ALA A 112 -19.85 -8.40 10.56
C ALA A 112 -20.09 -8.66 12.05
N VAL A 113 -20.11 -7.61 12.88
CA VAL A 113 -20.41 -7.74 14.32
C VAL A 113 -21.84 -8.25 14.53
N ARG A 114 -22.81 -7.72 13.79
CA ARG A 114 -24.20 -8.16 13.87
C ARG A 114 -24.34 -9.63 13.48
N GLN A 115 -23.69 -10.05 12.41
CA GLN A 115 -23.72 -11.44 11.95
C GLN A 115 -23.13 -12.38 13.01
N LYS A 116 -21.98 -12.01 13.59
CA LYS A 116 -21.32 -12.79 14.63
C LYS A 116 -22.17 -12.94 15.90
N ARG A 117 -22.96 -11.91 16.24
CA ARG A 117 -23.93 -12.00 17.36
C ARG A 117 -25.07 -12.98 17.06
N ILE A 118 -25.59 -12.97 15.84
CA ILE A 118 -26.66 -13.89 15.41
C ILE A 118 -26.16 -15.33 15.45
N GLU A 119 -24.97 -15.58 14.88
CA GLU A 119 -24.35 -16.90 14.88
C GLU A 119 -24.09 -17.42 16.30
N ASN A 120 -23.50 -16.60 17.17
CA ASN A 120 -23.29 -16.97 18.58
C ASN A 120 -24.62 -17.30 19.30
N ALA A 121 -25.68 -16.54 19.05
CA ALA A 121 -27.00 -16.81 19.63
C ALA A 121 -27.60 -18.13 19.11
N GLN A 122 -27.48 -18.39 17.81
CA GLN A 122 -27.91 -19.65 17.20
C GLN A 122 -27.15 -20.85 17.77
N TYR A 123 -25.82 -20.72 17.92
CA TYR A 123 -24.98 -21.73 18.54
C TYR A 123 -25.43 -22.07 19.97
N VAL A 124 -25.70 -21.05 20.79
CA VAL A 124 -26.19 -21.23 22.16
C VAL A 124 -27.56 -21.93 22.17
N MET A 125 -28.48 -21.57 21.27
CA MET A 125 -29.78 -22.23 21.16
C MET A 125 -29.68 -23.69 20.71
N GLN A 126 -28.75 -24.02 19.81
CA GLN A 126 -28.53 -25.39 19.36
C GLN A 126 -27.96 -26.29 20.47
N GLN A 127 -27.03 -25.77 21.27
CA GLN A 127 -26.45 -26.51 22.41
C GLN A 127 -27.48 -26.83 23.49
N GLN A 128 -28.47 -25.94 23.71
CA GLN A 128 -29.55 -26.20 24.68
C GLN A 128 -30.56 -27.25 24.21
N GLN A 129 -30.64 -27.52 22.91
CA GLN A 129 -31.56 -28.50 22.33
C GLN A 129 -30.95 -29.91 22.21
N GLN A 130 -29.65 -30.10 22.50
CA GLN A 130 -29.07 -31.44 22.52
C GLN A 130 -29.57 -32.20 23.75
N PRO A 131 -30.31 -33.32 23.59
CA PRO A 131 -30.73 -34.12 24.72
C PRO A 131 -29.48 -34.70 25.39
N LYS A 132 -29.30 -34.42 26.69
CA LYS A 132 -28.28 -35.10 27.50
C LYS A 132 -28.60 -36.59 27.49
N SER A 133 -27.91 -37.35 26.64
CA SER A 133 -27.97 -38.82 26.69
C SER A 133 -27.50 -39.24 28.08
N ARG A 134 -28.44 -39.81 28.84
CA ARG A 134 -28.22 -40.34 30.18
C ARG A 134 -27.49 -41.68 30.01
N HIS A 135 -26.22 -41.72 30.40
CA HIS A 135 -25.52 -42.97 30.72
C HIS A 135 -26.01 -43.51 32.08
#